data_AF-A0A656G5R6-F1
#
_entry.id   AF-A0A656G5R6-F1
#
_cell.length_a   1.000
_cell.length_b   1.000
_cell.length_c   1.000
_cell.angle_alpha   90.00
_cell.angle_beta   90.00
_cell.angle_gamma   90.00
#
_symmetry.space_group_name_H-M   'P 1'
#
loop_
_entity.id
_entity.type
_entity.pdbx_description
1 polymer ?
#
loop_
_entity_poly.entity_id
_entity_poly.type
_entity_poly.pdbx_seq_one_letter_code
_entity_poly.pdbx_strand_id
1 'polypeptide(L)'
;MSLFSAVLFAADAPGSRDLEILPRLTDTEIVDYRPAAELERVYPMGSIRKISGQLRFDGQISARGTLTSVTYQLPAEHASDDAFTAAREALQQQGAELLFWCQARDCGESSLWANEVFGNAKLYGADDRQAYLLLRLAEPRSETLVALYSITRGNRRAYLHVEQFESAAPLGELLPTSATLLRQLKSTGKLELPKLGWRATGSLGHADFPRSESGQHAARNRLRPGCKCMARRSGGQGRARCASGSGRCR
;
A
#
# COMPACT_ATOMS: atom_id res chain seq x y z
N MET A 1 18.55 20.36 -49.80
CA MET A 1 17.87 19.18 -49.23
C MET A 1 17.53 19.52 -47.79
N SER A 2 16.30 19.97 -47.53
CA SER A 2 15.85 20.27 -46.17
C SER A 2 15.49 18.98 -45.46
N LEU A 3 16.23 18.65 -44.41
CA LEU A 3 15.90 17.60 -43.45
C LEU A 3 14.75 18.10 -42.57
N PHE A 4 13.52 17.68 -42.89
CA PHE A 4 12.42 17.80 -41.95
C PHE A 4 12.65 16.79 -40.83
N SER A 5 13.11 17.27 -39.67
CA SER A 5 13.07 16.50 -38.44
C SER A 5 11.62 16.44 -37.97
N ALA A 6 10.97 15.30 -38.11
CA ALA A 6 9.67 15.06 -37.49
C ALA A 6 9.88 14.98 -35.98
N VAL A 7 9.41 16.01 -35.26
CA VAL A 7 9.21 15.91 -33.81
C VAL A 7 8.07 14.92 -33.62
N LEU A 8 8.40 13.67 -33.25
CA LEU A 8 7.42 12.68 -32.82
C LEU A 8 6.92 13.15 -31.46
N PHE A 9 5.79 13.85 -31.44
CA PHE A 9 4.98 13.93 -30.23
C PHE A 9 4.53 12.51 -29.92
N ALA A 10 4.96 11.98 -28.78
CA ALA A 10 4.42 10.75 -28.25
C ALA A 10 2.93 11.02 -27.96
N ALA A 11 2.08 10.50 -28.83
CA ALA A 11 0.65 10.76 -28.82
C ALA A 11 -0.04 9.65 -28.04
N ASP A 12 -1.03 10.04 -27.25
CA ASP A 12 -1.89 9.11 -26.54
C ASP A 12 -2.42 7.99 -27.43
N ALA A 13 -2.61 6.82 -26.82
CA ALA A 13 -3.23 5.68 -27.50
C ALA A 13 -4.53 6.13 -28.20
N PRO A 14 -4.76 5.77 -29.47
CA PRO A 14 -5.92 6.24 -30.22
C PRO A 14 -7.24 5.94 -29.52
N GLY A 15 -8.13 6.94 -29.45
CA GLY A 15 -9.44 6.83 -28.80
C GLY A 15 -9.40 6.78 -27.27
N SER A 16 -8.24 7.03 -26.66
CA SER A 16 -8.12 7.15 -25.21
C SER A 16 -8.56 8.51 -24.69
N ARG A 17 -8.89 8.53 -23.40
CA ARG A 17 -9.26 9.73 -22.65
C ARG A 17 -8.89 9.54 -21.18
N ASP A 18 -8.63 10.64 -20.50
CA ASP A 18 -8.42 10.67 -19.05
C ASP A 18 -9.72 10.31 -18.30
N LEU A 19 -9.57 9.90 -17.05
CA LEU A 19 -10.71 9.69 -16.14
C LEU A 19 -11.02 10.99 -15.41
N GLU A 20 -12.28 11.44 -15.41
CA GLU A 20 -12.70 12.70 -14.79
C GLU A 20 -12.46 12.76 -13.27
N ILE A 21 -12.28 11.61 -12.62
CA ILE A 21 -11.98 11.50 -11.18
C ILE A 21 -10.58 11.99 -10.80
N LEU A 22 -9.68 12.15 -11.76
CA LEU A 22 -8.29 12.52 -11.53
C LEU A 22 -7.81 13.56 -12.53
N PRO A 23 -7.12 14.63 -12.07
CA PRO A 23 -6.38 15.46 -13.00
C PRO A 23 -5.22 14.63 -13.58
N ARG A 24 -5.00 14.77 -14.90
CA ARG A 24 -3.85 14.16 -15.55
C ARG A 24 -2.55 14.77 -15.00
N LEU A 25 -1.59 13.92 -14.70
CA LEU A 25 -0.23 14.34 -14.35
C LEU A 25 0.46 14.95 -15.58
N THR A 26 1.19 16.04 -15.37
CA THR A 26 1.90 16.76 -16.43
C THR A 26 2.85 15.85 -17.20
N ASP A 27 2.89 16.01 -18.52
CA ASP A 27 3.77 15.29 -19.46
C ASP A 27 3.65 13.76 -19.46
N THR A 28 2.58 13.21 -18.86
CA THR A 28 2.28 11.77 -18.97
C THR A 28 1.66 11.43 -20.32
N GLU A 29 1.76 10.16 -20.74
CA GLU A 29 1.19 9.62 -21.98
C GLU A 29 0.28 8.43 -21.68
N ILE A 30 -0.91 8.37 -22.29
CA ILE A 30 -1.78 7.19 -22.19
C ILE A 30 -1.25 6.11 -23.13
N VAL A 31 -0.72 5.04 -22.54
CA VAL A 31 -0.10 3.90 -23.26
C VAL A 31 -0.96 2.64 -23.28
N ASP A 32 -2.06 2.65 -22.54
CA ASP A 32 -3.10 1.61 -22.55
C ASP A 32 -4.41 2.24 -22.10
N TYR A 33 -5.47 2.02 -22.86
CA TYR A 33 -6.81 2.48 -22.51
C TYR A 33 -7.80 1.36 -22.80
N ARG A 34 -8.64 1.04 -21.82
CA ARG A 34 -9.73 0.09 -21.98
C ARG A 34 -11.03 0.84 -21.69
N PRO A 35 -11.88 1.07 -22.71
CA PRO A 35 -13.14 1.79 -22.53
C PRO A 35 -14.08 1.02 -21.60
N ALA A 36 -15.13 1.70 -21.16
CA ALA A 36 -16.19 1.17 -20.32
C ALA A 36 -16.70 -0.18 -20.85
N ALA A 37 -16.53 -1.22 -20.03
CA ALA A 37 -17.04 -2.56 -20.29
C ALA A 37 -17.66 -3.15 -19.02
N GLU A 38 -18.78 -3.84 -19.16
CA GLU A 38 -19.40 -4.54 -18.04
C GLU A 38 -18.71 -5.88 -17.80
N LEU A 39 -18.22 -6.10 -16.58
CA LEU A 39 -17.51 -7.31 -16.19
C LEU A 39 -17.61 -7.58 -14.69
N GLU A 40 -17.22 -8.78 -14.29
CA GLU A 40 -16.97 -9.11 -12.89
C GLU A 40 -15.52 -8.75 -12.53
N ARG A 41 -15.35 -7.99 -11.44
CA ARG A 41 -14.05 -7.48 -11.01
C ARG A 41 -13.78 -7.87 -9.56
N VAL A 42 -12.60 -8.47 -9.34
CA VAL A 42 -12.10 -8.82 -8.00
C VAL A 42 -10.92 -7.93 -7.63
N TYR A 43 -11.05 -7.13 -6.58
CA TYR A 43 -9.99 -6.30 -6.03
C TYR A 43 -9.41 -6.92 -4.76
N PRO A 44 -8.11 -7.31 -4.74
CA PRO A 44 -7.47 -7.81 -3.53
C PRO A 44 -7.40 -6.72 -2.45
N MET A 45 -7.63 -7.12 -1.20
CA MET A 45 -7.48 -6.30 0.01
C MET A 45 -6.41 -6.87 0.95
N GLY A 46 -5.32 -7.38 0.36
CA GLY A 46 -4.20 -7.98 1.08
C GLY A 46 -2.98 -8.15 0.17
N SER A 47 -1.84 -8.51 0.75
CA SER A 47 -0.68 -8.94 -0.03
C SER A 47 -1.06 -10.16 -0.87
N ILE A 48 -0.66 -10.16 -2.14
CA ILE A 48 -0.92 -11.26 -3.06
C ILE A 48 0.29 -12.20 -3.13
N ARG A 49 0.01 -13.49 -3.18
CA ARG A 49 1.01 -14.56 -3.33
C ARG A 49 0.44 -15.68 -4.17
N LYS A 50 1.30 -16.42 -4.88
CA LYS A 50 0.89 -17.62 -5.61
C LYS A 50 1.14 -18.84 -4.74
N ILE A 51 0.09 -19.60 -4.43
CA ILE A 51 0.18 -20.85 -3.67
C ILE A 51 -0.43 -21.95 -4.53
N SER A 52 0.37 -22.99 -4.85
CA SER A 52 -0.08 -24.12 -5.67
C SER A 52 -0.71 -23.71 -7.01
N GLY A 53 -0.16 -22.67 -7.64
CA GLY A 53 -0.65 -22.16 -8.92
C GLY A 53 -1.85 -21.22 -8.84
N GLN A 54 -2.41 -20.97 -7.65
CA GLN A 54 -3.56 -20.09 -7.46
C GLN A 54 -3.18 -18.80 -6.73
N LEU A 55 -3.81 -17.69 -7.13
CA LEU A 55 -3.65 -16.39 -6.47
C LEU A 55 -4.33 -16.43 -5.09
N ARG A 56 -3.60 -16.05 -4.05
CA ARG A 56 -4.08 -16.01 -2.66
C ARG A 56 -3.82 -14.64 -2.06
N PHE A 57 -4.80 -14.13 -1.34
CA PHE A 57 -4.76 -12.89 -0.58
C PHE A 57 -5.72 -12.99 0.61
N ASP A 58 -5.51 -12.14 1.62
CA ASP A 58 -6.18 -12.25 2.92
C ASP A 58 -7.54 -11.49 2.98
N GLY A 59 -7.99 -10.94 1.85
CA GLY A 59 -9.31 -10.30 1.67
C GLY A 59 -9.53 -9.86 0.22
N GLN A 60 -10.78 -9.68 -0.20
CA GLN A 60 -11.13 -9.16 -1.53
C GLN A 60 -12.49 -8.46 -1.53
N ILE A 61 -12.71 -7.62 -2.53
CA ILE A 61 -14.04 -7.16 -2.96
C ILE A 61 -14.29 -7.74 -4.34
N SER A 62 -15.42 -8.43 -4.52
CA SER A 62 -15.90 -8.86 -5.84
C SER A 62 -17.24 -8.21 -6.12
N ALA A 63 -17.38 -7.64 -7.32
CA ALA A 63 -18.63 -7.06 -7.80
C ALA A 63 -18.70 -7.15 -9.32
N ARG A 64 -19.92 -7.08 -9.86
CA ARG A 64 -20.18 -6.87 -11.29
C ARG A 64 -20.55 -5.41 -11.54
N GLY A 65 -20.05 -4.85 -12.62
CA GLY A 65 -20.25 -3.44 -12.92
C GLY A 65 -19.47 -2.99 -14.15
N THR A 66 -19.43 -1.69 -14.37
CA THR A 66 -18.73 -1.08 -15.51
C THR A 66 -17.32 -0.68 -15.12
N LEU A 67 -16.31 -1.22 -15.82
CA LEU A 67 -14.91 -0.88 -15.64
C LEU A 67 -14.41 -0.01 -16.79
N THR A 68 -13.75 1.10 -16.47
CA THR A 68 -12.85 1.81 -17.40
C THR A 68 -11.45 1.80 -16.81
N SER A 69 -10.43 1.56 -17.62
CA SER A 69 -9.03 1.56 -17.15
C SER A 69 -8.11 2.36 -18.06
N VAL A 70 -7.17 3.07 -17.44
CA VAL A 70 -6.18 3.91 -18.13
C VAL A 70 -4.81 3.63 -17.54
N THR A 71 -3.82 3.46 -18.39
CA THR A 71 -2.41 3.32 -17.99
C THR A 71 -1.61 4.47 -18.56
N TYR A 72 -1.08 5.29 -17.67
CA TYR A 72 -0.20 6.40 -17.97
C TYR A 72 1.25 5.93 -17.87
N GLN A 73 2.05 6.25 -18.88
CA GLN A 73 3.50 6.26 -18.75
C GLN A 73 3.94 7.62 -18.24
N LEU A 74 4.81 7.61 -17.23
CA LEU A 74 5.39 8.82 -16.65
C LEU A 74 6.64 9.24 -17.44
N PRO A 75 6.96 10.55 -17.45
CA PRO A 75 8.25 11.03 -17.93
C PRO A 75 9.41 10.40 -17.16
N ALA A 76 10.61 10.37 -17.75
CA ALA A 76 11.77 9.73 -17.14
C ALA A 76 12.23 10.42 -15.84
N GLU A 77 11.89 11.69 -15.69
CA GLU A 77 12.16 12.56 -14.55
C GLU A 77 11.18 12.38 -13.37
N HIS A 78 10.05 11.70 -13.58
CA HIS A 78 9.04 11.50 -12.53
C HIS A 78 9.07 10.08 -11.97
N ALA A 79 9.06 9.95 -10.63
CA ALA A 79 9.00 8.66 -9.97
C ALA A 79 7.55 8.13 -9.92
N SER A 80 7.40 6.80 -9.92
CA SER A 80 6.09 6.15 -9.76
C SER A 80 5.42 6.50 -8.44
N ASP A 81 6.21 6.63 -7.36
CA ASP A 81 5.70 6.96 -6.02
C ASP A 81 5.12 8.38 -5.94
N ASP A 82 5.71 9.34 -6.66
CA ASP A 82 5.21 10.73 -6.70
C ASP A 82 3.86 10.80 -7.42
N ALA A 83 3.77 10.14 -8.57
CA ALA A 83 2.52 10.02 -9.34
C ALA A 83 1.41 9.34 -8.54
N PHE A 84 1.75 8.26 -7.83
CA PHE A 84 0.83 7.56 -6.94
C PHE A 84 0.36 8.44 -5.79
N THR A 85 1.28 9.18 -5.16
CA THR A 85 0.98 10.08 -4.05
C THR A 85 0.06 11.21 -4.49
N ALA A 86 0.35 11.85 -5.62
CA ALA A 86 -0.49 12.90 -6.18
C ALA A 86 -1.91 12.38 -6.50
N ALA A 87 -2.03 11.22 -7.14
CA ALA A 87 -3.34 10.62 -7.45
C ALA A 87 -4.12 10.23 -6.18
N ARG A 88 -3.45 9.62 -5.19
CA ARG A 88 -4.06 9.31 -3.88
C ARG A 88 -4.61 10.57 -3.21
N GLU A 89 -3.79 11.62 -3.14
CA GLU A 89 -4.17 12.87 -2.46
C GLU A 89 -5.30 13.60 -3.18
N ALA A 90 -5.29 13.61 -4.50
CA ALA A 90 -6.39 14.17 -5.30
C ALA A 90 -7.73 13.46 -5.04
N LEU A 91 -7.72 12.13 -4.88
CA LEU A 91 -8.94 11.37 -4.54
C LEU A 91 -9.36 11.58 -3.08
N GLN A 92 -8.42 11.61 -2.14
CA GLN A 92 -8.72 11.88 -0.73
C GLN A 92 -9.29 13.28 -0.51
N GLN A 93 -8.79 14.29 -1.24
CA GLN A 93 -9.34 15.65 -1.21
C GLN A 93 -10.81 15.71 -1.71
N GLN A 94 -11.21 14.75 -2.55
CA GLN A 94 -12.60 14.56 -2.98
C GLN A 94 -13.42 13.72 -1.98
N GLY A 95 -12.85 13.35 -0.83
CA GLY A 95 -13.50 12.57 0.21
C GLY A 95 -13.47 11.05 0.01
N ALA A 96 -12.67 10.53 -0.94
CA ALA A 96 -12.59 9.10 -1.18
C ALA A 96 -12.03 8.35 0.04
N GLU A 97 -12.65 7.22 0.39
CA GLU A 97 -12.26 6.38 1.52
C GLU A 97 -11.21 5.36 1.09
N LEU A 98 -10.11 5.24 1.84
CA LEU A 98 -9.06 4.26 1.58
C LEU A 98 -9.47 2.88 2.11
N LEU A 99 -9.61 1.89 1.24
CA LEU A 99 -9.96 0.53 1.62
C LEU A 99 -8.71 -0.35 1.83
N PHE A 100 -7.78 -0.31 0.88
CA PHE A 100 -6.56 -1.08 0.96
C PHE A 100 -5.35 -0.33 0.42
N TRP A 101 -4.25 -0.28 1.17
CA TRP A 101 -3.00 0.34 0.72
C TRP A 101 -1.77 -0.53 1.06
N CYS A 102 -1.00 -0.89 0.03
CA CYS A 102 0.32 -1.48 0.17
C CYS A 102 1.37 -0.72 -0.67
N GLN A 103 2.65 -0.88 -0.31
CA GLN A 103 3.77 -0.33 -1.07
C GLN A 103 4.97 -1.27 -0.96
N ALA A 104 5.82 -1.24 -1.98
CA ALA A 104 6.97 -2.10 -2.12
C ALA A 104 6.58 -3.58 -1.91
N ARG A 105 7.40 -4.34 -1.19
CA ARG A 105 7.22 -5.79 -0.99
C ARG A 105 5.99 -6.14 -0.18
N ASP A 106 5.38 -5.20 0.54
CA ASP A 106 4.14 -5.44 1.29
C ASP A 106 2.96 -5.74 0.36
N CYS A 107 3.07 -5.40 -0.93
CA CYS A 107 2.08 -5.77 -1.95
C CYS A 107 2.18 -7.23 -2.41
N GLY A 108 3.33 -7.89 -2.20
CA GLY A 108 3.64 -9.17 -2.83
C GLY A 108 4.30 -9.03 -4.20
N GLU A 109 4.15 -10.04 -5.05
CA GLU A 109 4.82 -10.10 -6.37
C GLU A 109 4.12 -9.19 -7.40
N SER A 110 4.86 -8.25 -7.98
CA SER A 110 4.34 -7.32 -9.00
C SER A 110 3.91 -8.02 -10.29
N SER A 111 4.47 -9.20 -10.56
CA SER A 111 4.10 -10.05 -11.71
C SER A 111 2.65 -10.55 -11.59
N LEU A 112 2.17 -10.82 -10.38
CA LEU A 112 0.80 -11.27 -10.13
C LEU A 112 -0.17 -10.09 -10.25
N TRP A 113 0.21 -8.90 -9.78
CA TRP A 113 -0.59 -7.68 -9.99
C TRP A 113 -0.74 -7.40 -11.49
N ALA A 114 0.37 -7.40 -12.23
CA ALA A 114 0.38 -7.11 -13.65
C ALA A 114 -0.46 -8.11 -14.45
N ASN A 115 -0.30 -9.42 -14.20
CA ASN A 115 -0.88 -10.45 -15.07
C ASN A 115 -2.24 -10.96 -14.59
N GLU A 116 -2.39 -11.20 -13.29
CA GLU A 116 -3.58 -11.86 -12.74
C GLU A 116 -4.64 -10.85 -12.25
N VAL A 117 -4.21 -9.66 -11.79
CA VAL A 117 -5.13 -8.63 -11.26
C VAL A 117 -5.55 -7.62 -12.33
N PHE A 118 -4.60 -7.04 -13.07
CA PHE A 118 -4.87 -5.99 -14.07
C PHE A 118 -4.82 -6.49 -15.53
N GLY A 119 -4.21 -7.65 -15.77
CA GLY A 119 -4.03 -8.20 -17.11
C GLY A 119 -3.26 -7.25 -18.05
N ASN A 120 -2.29 -6.49 -17.53
CA ASN A 120 -1.46 -5.56 -18.28
C ASN A 120 0.03 -5.78 -17.97
N ALA A 121 0.74 -6.44 -18.88
CA ALA A 121 2.17 -6.76 -18.72
C ALA A 121 3.09 -5.53 -18.65
N LYS A 122 2.62 -4.33 -19.04
CA LYS A 122 3.38 -3.07 -18.83
C LYS A 122 3.56 -2.78 -17.33
N LEU A 123 2.70 -3.35 -16.47
CA LEU A 123 2.70 -3.12 -15.03
C LEU A 123 3.66 -4.05 -14.26
N TYR A 124 4.41 -4.91 -14.96
CA TYR A 124 5.41 -5.76 -14.33
C TYR A 124 6.75 -5.03 -14.18
N GLY A 125 7.24 -4.93 -12.94
CA GLY A 125 8.46 -4.20 -12.59
C GLY A 125 9.16 -4.75 -11.35
N ALA A 126 9.84 -3.86 -10.61
CA ALA A 126 10.54 -4.25 -9.40
C ALA A 126 9.58 -4.22 -8.18
N ASP A 127 9.54 -5.31 -7.41
CA ASP A 127 8.61 -5.44 -6.28
C ASP A 127 8.84 -4.39 -5.17
N ASP A 128 10.03 -3.80 -5.10
CA ASP A 128 10.35 -2.72 -4.15
C ASP A 128 9.97 -1.32 -4.67
N ARG A 129 9.52 -1.20 -5.92
CA ARG A 129 9.09 0.06 -6.56
C ARG A 129 7.68 -0.04 -7.12
N GLN A 130 6.79 -0.68 -6.36
CA GLN A 130 5.36 -0.77 -6.65
C GLN A 130 4.53 -0.13 -5.53
N ALA A 131 3.35 0.36 -5.86
CA ALA A 131 2.36 0.75 -4.87
C ALA A 131 0.95 0.47 -5.39
N TYR A 132 0.07 0.01 -4.50
CA TYR A 132 -1.33 -0.26 -4.83
C TYR A 132 -2.25 0.39 -3.80
N LEU A 133 -3.30 1.05 -4.29
CA LEU A 133 -4.35 1.65 -3.48
C LEU A 133 -5.71 1.27 -4.04
N LEU A 134 -6.60 0.83 -3.17
CA LEU A 134 -8.02 0.68 -3.46
C LEU A 134 -8.79 1.73 -2.65
N LEU A 135 -9.61 2.52 -3.33
CA LEU A 135 -10.48 3.52 -2.73
C LEU A 135 -11.94 3.30 -3.10
N ARG A 136 -12.84 3.81 -2.26
CA ARG A 136 -14.25 4.04 -2.56
C ARG A 136 -14.48 5.53 -2.70
N LEU A 137 -15.13 5.99 -3.76
CA LEU A 137 -15.45 7.41 -3.90
C LEU A 137 -16.51 7.84 -2.87
N ALA A 138 -16.53 9.13 -2.53
CA ALA A 138 -17.56 9.71 -1.68
C ALA A 138 -18.91 9.82 -2.42
N GLU A 139 -19.98 10.07 -1.66
CA GLU A 139 -21.28 10.46 -2.22
C GLU A 139 -21.14 11.66 -3.18
N PRO A 140 -21.87 11.69 -4.31
CA PRO A 140 -22.92 10.76 -4.74
C PRO A 140 -22.42 9.50 -5.50
N ARG A 141 -21.10 9.27 -5.57
CA ARG A 141 -20.48 8.17 -6.33
C ARG A 141 -20.02 7.01 -5.43
N SER A 142 -20.72 6.78 -4.32
CA SER A 142 -20.31 5.79 -3.31
C SER A 142 -20.33 4.35 -3.82
N GLU A 143 -20.96 4.06 -4.96
CA GLU A 143 -20.90 2.75 -5.63
C GLU A 143 -19.73 2.62 -6.63
N THR A 144 -18.80 3.57 -6.60
CA THR A 144 -17.59 3.58 -7.44
C THR A 144 -16.36 3.21 -6.63
N LEU A 145 -15.63 2.21 -7.10
CA LEU A 145 -14.30 1.86 -6.63
C LEU A 145 -13.24 2.39 -7.58
N VAL A 146 -12.11 2.82 -7.02
CA VAL A 146 -10.93 3.26 -7.78
C VAL A 146 -9.73 2.44 -7.32
N ALA A 147 -9.10 1.74 -8.25
CA ALA A 147 -7.83 1.08 -8.01
C ALA A 147 -6.70 1.86 -8.69
N LEU A 148 -5.72 2.29 -7.88
CA LEU A 148 -4.47 2.87 -8.34
C LEU A 148 -3.37 1.84 -8.21
N TYR A 149 -2.57 1.67 -9.26
CA TYR A 149 -1.36 0.88 -9.21
C TYR A 149 -0.22 1.62 -9.89
N SER A 150 0.87 1.85 -9.16
CA SER A 150 2.07 2.44 -9.73
C SER A 150 3.23 1.45 -9.68
N ILE A 151 4.12 1.55 -10.66
CA ILE A 151 5.27 0.65 -10.77
C ILE A 151 6.40 1.33 -11.53
N THR A 152 7.63 1.11 -11.08
CA THR A 152 8.83 1.37 -11.89
C THR A 152 9.42 0.05 -12.39
N ARG A 153 9.54 -0.07 -13.72
CA ARG A 153 10.11 -1.25 -14.36
C ARG A 153 11.64 -1.29 -14.25
N GLY A 154 12.21 -2.46 -14.53
CA GLY A 154 13.67 -2.65 -14.57
C GLY A 154 14.39 -1.73 -15.58
N ASN A 155 13.71 -1.33 -16.65
CA ASN A 155 14.24 -0.38 -17.65
C ASN A 155 14.03 1.10 -17.26
N ARG A 156 13.63 1.38 -16.02
CA ARG A 156 13.34 2.72 -15.46
C ARG A 156 12.10 3.42 -16.01
N ARG A 157 11.31 2.80 -16.90
CA ARG A 157 9.99 3.34 -17.25
C ARG A 157 9.05 3.18 -16.06
N ALA A 158 8.40 4.27 -15.67
CA ALA A 158 7.43 4.30 -14.59
C ALA A 158 6.02 4.46 -15.16
N TYR A 159 5.05 3.84 -14.48
CA TYR A 159 3.66 3.83 -14.90
C TYR A 159 2.74 4.10 -13.72
N LEU A 160 1.61 4.75 -14.01
CA LEU A 160 0.45 4.84 -13.14
C LEU A 160 -0.73 4.23 -13.88
N HIS A 161 -1.33 3.21 -13.28
CA HIS A 161 -2.54 2.55 -13.74
C HIS A 161 -3.70 2.97 -12.85
N VAL A 162 -4.82 3.29 -13.48
CA VAL A 162 -6.06 3.69 -12.81
C VAL A 162 -7.21 2.89 -13.39
N GLU A 163 -7.94 2.21 -12.51
CA GLU A 163 -9.23 1.59 -12.82
C GLU A 163 -10.34 2.35 -12.10
N GLN A 164 -11.36 2.78 -12.83
CA GLN A 164 -12.63 3.27 -12.28
C GLN A 164 -13.69 2.21 -12.53
N PHE A 165 -14.26 1.69 -11.46
CA PHE A 165 -15.27 0.64 -11.49
C PHE A 165 -16.56 1.08 -10.81
N GLU A 166 -17.63 1.20 -11.58
CA GLU A 166 -18.97 1.51 -11.08
C GLU A 166 -19.75 0.21 -10.90
N SER A 167 -20.11 -0.11 -9.65
CA SER A 167 -20.83 -1.33 -9.30
C SER A 167 -22.27 -1.29 -9.79
N ALA A 168 -22.75 -2.38 -10.38
CA ALA A 168 -24.14 -2.53 -10.82
C ALA A 168 -25.12 -2.77 -9.65
N ALA A 169 -24.59 -3.09 -8.45
CA ALA A 169 -25.36 -3.31 -7.23
C ALA A 169 -24.67 -2.64 -6.04
N PRO A 170 -25.40 -2.32 -4.95
CA PRO A 170 -24.80 -1.72 -3.76
C PRO A 170 -23.64 -2.55 -3.19
N LEU A 171 -22.49 -1.92 -3.01
CA LEU A 171 -21.26 -2.50 -2.46
C LEU A 171 -21.36 -2.82 -0.97
N GLY A 172 -22.38 -2.30 -0.29
CA GLY A 172 -22.60 -2.51 1.14
C GLY A 172 -21.55 -1.79 2.00
N GLU A 173 -21.28 -2.35 3.18
CA GLU A 173 -20.30 -1.79 4.10
C GLU A 173 -18.88 -2.29 3.76
N LEU A 174 -18.05 -1.37 3.29
CA LEU A 174 -16.62 -1.60 3.06
C LEU A 174 -15.81 -0.83 4.10
N LEU A 175 -14.87 -1.52 4.74
CA LEU A 175 -14.02 -0.95 5.79
C LEU A 175 -12.54 -1.03 5.38
N PRO A 176 -11.72 -0.04 5.77
CA PRO A 176 -10.27 -0.11 5.61
C PRO A 176 -9.69 -1.29 6.38
N THR A 177 -8.66 -1.93 5.83
CA THR A 177 -7.89 -2.93 6.60
C THR A 177 -7.04 -2.26 7.69
N SER A 178 -6.71 -2.99 8.75
CA SER A 178 -5.80 -2.51 9.81
C SER A 178 -4.43 -2.10 9.26
N ALA A 179 -3.93 -2.81 8.24
CA ALA A 179 -2.70 -2.48 7.54
C ALA A 179 -2.79 -1.12 6.82
N THR A 180 -3.93 -0.83 6.19
CA THR A 180 -4.20 0.47 5.55
C THR A 180 -4.19 1.60 6.57
N LEU A 181 -4.90 1.43 7.69
CA LEU A 181 -4.97 2.43 8.75
C LEU A 181 -3.57 2.72 9.34
N LEU A 182 -2.79 1.67 9.61
CA LEU A 182 -1.42 1.82 10.10
C LEU A 182 -0.52 2.52 9.06
N ARG A 183 -0.67 2.20 7.77
CA ARG A 183 0.11 2.83 6.70
C ARG A 183 -0.26 4.30 6.53
N GLN A 184 -1.55 4.64 6.57
CA GLN A 184 -2.01 6.02 6.52
C GLN A 184 -1.37 6.83 7.64
N LEU A 185 -1.44 6.33 8.88
CA LEU A 185 -0.82 6.98 10.03
C LEU A 185 0.70 7.16 9.87
N LYS A 186 1.41 6.12 9.39
CA LYS A 186 2.86 6.20 9.16
C LYS A 186 3.25 7.16 8.06
N SER A 187 2.45 7.27 7.00
CA SER A 187 2.80 8.04 5.82
C SER A 187 2.34 9.50 5.87
N THR A 188 1.19 9.78 6.48
CA THR A 188 0.59 11.12 6.50
C THR A 188 0.60 11.75 7.89
N GLY A 189 0.89 10.96 8.94
CA GLY A 189 0.76 11.39 10.34
C GLY A 189 -0.69 11.55 10.79
N LYS A 190 -1.68 11.19 9.96
CA LYS A 190 -3.12 11.36 10.23
C LYS A 190 -3.87 10.08 9.91
N LEU A 191 -4.98 9.89 10.61
CA LEU A 191 -5.90 8.79 10.39
C LEU A 191 -7.26 9.38 10.01
N GLU A 192 -7.78 9.02 8.84
CA GLU A 192 -9.08 9.48 8.37
C GLU A 192 -10.09 8.34 8.55
N LEU A 193 -11.10 8.55 9.38
CA LEU A 193 -12.13 7.56 9.68
C LEU A 193 -13.53 8.16 9.43
N PRO A 194 -13.92 8.36 8.15
CA PRO A 194 -15.15 9.10 7.80
C PRO A 194 -16.41 8.51 8.45
N LYS A 195 -16.48 7.17 8.56
CA LYS A 195 -17.62 6.44 9.12
C LYS A 195 -17.67 6.44 10.64
N LEU A 196 -16.58 6.79 11.32
CA LEU A 196 -16.59 7.01 12.76
C LEU A 196 -17.03 8.46 13.00
N GLY A 197 -18.29 8.73 12.68
CA GLY A 197 -18.97 9.94 13.11
C GLY A 197 -18.95 9.97 14.64
N TRP A 198 -18.11 10.83 15.21
CA TRP A 198 -18.15 11.10 16.62
C TRP A 198 -19.52 11.72 16.93
N ARG A 199 -20.46 10.93 17.44
CA ARG A 199 -21.37 11.44 18.46
C ARG A 199 -20.56 11.38 19.75
N ALA A 200 -19.74 12.41 20.03
CA ALA A 200 -19.38 12.62 21.43
C ALA A 200 -20.65 13.12 22.10
N THR A 201 -21.38 12.16 22.65
CA THR A 201 -22.29 12.45 23.73
C THR A 201 -21.41 12.84 24.92
N GLY A 202 -21.17 14.16 25.07
CA GLY A 202 -20.78 14.75 26.35
C GLY A 202 -19.31 15.14 26.52
N SER A 203 -19.13 16.46 26.66
CA SER A 203 -18.10 17.16 27.43
C SER A 203 -16.64 17.09 26.95
N LEU A 204 -16.13 18.26 26.58
CA LEU A 204 -14.72 18.63 26.51
C LEU A 204 -13.90 17.98 27.64
N GLY A 205 -13.07 17.02 27.27
CA GLY A 205 -11.97 16.52 28.08
C GLY A 205 -10.77 16.37 27.17
N HIS A 206 -9.72 17.15 27.41
CA HIS A 206 -8.45 17.01 26.72
C HIS A 206 -7.98 15.55 26.88
N ALA A 207 -7.81 14.84 25.76
CA ALA A 207 -7.14 13.55 25.78
C ALA A 207 -5.64 13.78 25.88
N ASP A 208 -5.16 14.06 27.10
CA ASP A 208 -3.75 13.93 27.43
C ASP A 208 -3.38 12.44 27.33
N PHE A 209 -2.57 12.10 26.33
CA PHE A 209 -1.89 10.80 26.29
C PHE A 209 -0.89 10.76 27.46
N PRO A 210 -1.06 9.88 28.46
CA PRO A 210 -0.07 9.78 29.53
C PRO A 210 1.24 9.28 28.92
N ARG A 211 2.31 10.07 29.10
CA ARG A 211 3.68 9.61 28.91
C ARG A 211 3.88 8.37 29.78
N SER A 212 4.24 7.27 29.12
CA SER A 212 4.78 6.07 29.74
C SER A 212 5.91 6.44 30.71
N GLU A 213 5.62 6.45 32.00
CA GLU A 213 6.65 6.44 33.04
C GLU A 213 7.33 5.08 33.02
N SER A 214 8.63 5.11 32.78
CA SER A 214 9.56 4.01 32.93
C SER A 214 9.51 3.42 34.34
N GLY A 215 8.68 2.41 34.54
CA GLY A 215 8.65 1.60 35.75
C GLY A 215 9.89 0.72 35.85
N GLN A 216 10.83 1.12 36.71
CA GLN A 216 11.95 0.29 37.16
C GLN A 216 11.42 -0.95 37.89
N HIS A 217 11.47 -2.11 37.24
CA HIS A 217 11.32 -3.39 37.92
C HIS A 217 12.59 -3.69 38.73
N ALA A 218 12.57 -3.31 40.01
CA ALA A 218 13.49 -3.80 41.01
C ALA A 218 13.21 -5.30 41.28
N ALA A 219 13.99 -6.17 40.66
CA ALA A 219 14.00 -7.60 40.96
C ALA A 219 14.52 -7.84 42.38
N ARG A 220 13.61 -8.11 43.32
CA ARG A 220 13.95 -8.58 44.67
C ARG A 220 14.53 -9.99 44.61
N ASN A 221 15.84 -10.06 44.72
CA ASN A 221 16.62 -11.30 44.81
C ASN A 221 16.37 -11.97 46.18
N ARG A 222 15.55 -13.02 46.23
CA ARG A 222 15.50 -13.95 47.39
C ARG A 222 16.68 -14.92 47.27
N LEU A 223 17.75 -14.62 48.00
CA LEU A 223 18.84 -15.57 48.25
C LEU A 223 18.35 -16.69 49.19
N ARG A 224 18.40 -17.94 48.71
CA ARG A 224 18.62 -19.13 49.56
C ARG A 224 20.10 -19.52 49.47
N PRO A 225 20.69 -20.08 50.53
CA PRO A 225 22.14 -20.11 50.72
C PRO A 225 22.79 -21.29 49.99
N GLY A 226 24.03 -21.10 49.55
CA GLY A 226 24.95 -22.22 49.28
C GLY A 226 25.62 -22.18 47.91
N CYS A 227 26.69 -21.38 47.78
CA CYS A 227 27.97 -21.70 47.12
C CYS A 227 28.70 -20.39 46.79
N LYS A 228 29.83 -20.16 47.48
CA LYS A 228 30.73 -19.02 47.25
C LYS A 228 31.58 -19.29 46.01
N CYS A 229 31.56 -18.39 45.04
CA CYS A 229 32.64 -18.25 44.06
C CYS A 229 33.23 -16.84 44.19
N MET A 230 34.45 -16.75 44.72
CA MET A 230 35.22 -15.51 44.78
C MET A 230 35.72 -15.17 43.37
N ALA A 231 35.38 -13.99 42.86
CA ALA A 231 36.05 -13.42 41.69
C ALA A 231 37.26 -12.60 42.15
N ARG A 232 38.48 -13.09 41.87
CA ARG A 232 39.72 -12.30 41.94
C ARG A 232 39.84 -11.43 40.69
N ARG A 233 39.97 -10.12 40.87
CA ARG A 233 40.43 -9.18 39.84
C ARG A 233 41.95 -9.30 39.69
N SER A 234 42.42 -9.60 38.49
CA SER A 234 43.73 -9.16 37.99
C SER A 234 43.73 -9.23 36.46
N GLY A 235 44.24 -8.17 35.84
CA GLY A 235 44.28 -7.99 34.39
C GLY A 235 45.14 -9.02 33.64
N GLY A 236 45.08 -8.93 32.31
CA GLY A 236 45.89 -9.74 31.41
C GLY A 236 45.03 -10.65 30.51
N GLN A 237 45.30 -10.57 29.21
CA GLN A 237 44.71 -11.35 28.12
C GLN A 237 44.41 -12.82 28.49
N GLY A 238 43.22 -13.32 28.14
CA GLY A 238 42.95 -14.76 28.25
C GLY A 238 41.50 -15.15 28.02
N ARG A 239 41.25 -15.86 26.91
CA ARG A 239 40.00 -16.47 26.45
C ARG A 239 39.12 -17.05 27.58
N ALA A 240 37.84 -16.65 27.62
CA ALA A 240 36.81 -17.33 28.39
C ALA A 240 36.34 -18.58 27.64
N ARG A 241 36.55 -19.78 28.21
CA ARG A 241 35.88 -21.02 27.82
C ARG A 241 34.79 -21.33 28.85
N CYS A 242 33.56 -21.56 28.39
CA CYS A 242 32.50 -22.15 29.21
C CYS A 242 32.65 -23.68 29.18
N ALA A 243 32.79 -24.30 30.35
CA ALA A 243 32.73 -25.74 30.51
C ALA A 243 31.27 -26.18 30.74
N SER A 244 30.86 -27.18 29.96
CA SER A 244 29.62 -27.93 30.02
C SER A 244 29.35 -28.52 31.40
N GLY A 245 28.13 -28.35 31.90
CA GLY A 245 27.64 -28.99 33.12
C GLY A 245 26.20 -29.43 32.95
N SER A 246 26.02 -30.73 32.77
CA SER A 246 24.77 -31.49 32.78
C SER A 246 23.95 -31.27 34.07
N GLY A 247 22.66 -30.99 33.95
CA GLY A 247 21.73 -31.06 35.09
C GLY A 247 20.33 -30.62 34.72
N ARG A 248 19.36 -31.54 34.82
CA ARG A 248 17.96 -31.40 34.38
C ARG A 248 17.20 -30.30 35.13
N CYS A 249 16.41 -29.52 34.39
CA CYS A 249 15.32 -28.70 34.92
C CYS A 249 14.17 -29.59 35.42
N ARG A 250 13.59 -29.22 36.57
CA ARG A 250 12.18 -29.46 36.92
C ARG A 250 11.54 -28.11 37.19
#